data_AF-A0AAD5MUZ0-F1
#
_entry.id   AF-A0AAD5MUZ0-F1
#
_cell.length_a   1.000
_cell.length_b   1.000
_cell.length_c   1.000
_cell.angle_alpha   90.00
_cell.angle_beta   90.00
_cell.angle_gamma   90.00
#
_symmetry.space_group_name_H-M   'P 1'
#
loop_
_entity.id
_entity.type
_entity.pdbx_description
1 polymer ?
#
loop_
_entity_poly.entity_id
_entity_poly.type
_entity_poly.pdbx_seq_one_letter_code
_entity_poly.pdbx_strand_id
1 'polypeptide(L)'
;MDLLMSYIEDYVARPNNTKSKAVFISGHDTNFLAIGRQLNITPLANEMVTYAALVVVELHLINGTHFVEIRFSPSLDDGQLTLLEIPGCANPCHLKTLQNILMGQRLNRIDWELKCTGVGPQAATFDILTGSMILLIAILIIAIVVLSCVALSYRKQLQEFKDPERRRLLPDYPGSVDNAYT
;
A
#
# COMPACT_ATOMS: atom_id res chain seq x y z
N MET A 1 -6.34 -3.20 -10.81
CA MET A 1 -7.12 -2.84 -12.01
C MET A 1 -6.94 -3.98 -13.00
N ASP A 2 -7.77 -5.01 -12.84
CA ASP A 2 -7.77 -6.23 -13.64
C ASP A 2 -9.09 -6.40 -14.42
N LEU A 3 -9.90 -5.33 -14.43
CA LEU A 3 -11.30 -5.40 -14.81
C LEU A 3 -11.46 -5.81 -16.29
N LEU A 4 -10.77 -5.14 -17.20
CA LEU A 4 -10.86 -5.41 -18.64
C LEU A 4 -10.46 -6.86 -18.96
N MET A 5 -9.29 -7.28 -18.47
CA MET A 5 -8.79 -8.64 -18.71
C MET A 5 -9.68 -9.69 -18.05
N SER A 6 -10.14 -9.46 -16.81
CA SER A 6 -11.05 -10.37 -16.13
C SER A 6 -12.36 -10.55 -16.91
N TYR A 7 -12.91 -9.49 -17.51
CA TYR A 7 -14.12 -9.59 -18.33
C TYR A 7 -13.89 -10.41 -19.59
N ILE A 8 -12.76 -10.19 -20.29
CA ILE A 8 -12.42 -10.93 -21.50
C ILE A 8 -12.20 -12.41 -21.17
N GLU A 9 -11.42 -12.71 -20.14
CA GLU A 9 -11.08 -14.08 -19.72
C GLU A 9 -12.32 -14.84 -19.24
N ASP A 10 -13.16 -14.20 -18.43
CA ASP A 10 -14.43 -14.76 -17.99
C ASP A 10 -15.38 -15.01 -19.16
N TYR A 11 -15.46 -14.10 -20.13
CA TYR A 11 -16.24 -14.31 -21.35
C TYR A 11 -15.75 -15.52 -22.16
N VAL A 12 -14.42 -15.67 -22.31
CA VAL A 12 -13.83 -16.81 -23.02
C VAL A 12 -14.13 -18.13 -22.30
N ALA A 13 -14.07 -18.14 -20.97
CA ALA A 13 -14.31 -19.32 -20.14
C ALA A 13 -15.78 -19.75 -20.03
N ARG A 14 -16.74 -18.83 -20.24
CA ARG A 14 -18.17 -19.12 -20.11
C ARG A 14 -18.70 -20.11 -21.17
N PRO A 15 -19.74 -20.91 -20.85
CA PRO A 15 -20.48 -21.69 -21.84
C PRO A 15 -21.21 -20.80 -22.86
N ASN A 16 -21.27 -21.22 -24.13
CA ASN A 16 -21.84 -20.42 -25.23
C ASN A 16 -23.29 -19.95 -25.01
N ASN A 17 -24.12 -20.72 -24.30
CA ASN A 17 -25.51 -20.38 -23.99
C ASN A 17 -25.66 -19.30 -22.89
N THR A 18 -24.57 -18.90 -22.24
CA THR A 18 -24.55 -17.89 -21.15
C THR A 18 -23.71 -16.66 -21.49
N LYS A 19 -23.15 -16.60 -22.71
CA LYS A 19 -22.29 -15.52 -23.17
C LYS A 19 -23.10 -14.27 -23.51
N SER A 20 -22.76 -13.15 -22.86
CA SER A 20 -23.29 -11.83 -23.20
C SER A 20 -22.55 -11.28 -24.42
N LYS A 21 -23.27 -10.95 -25.51
CA LYS A 21 -22.63 -10.46 -26.74
C LYS A 21 -22.02 -9.07 -26.62
N ALA A 22 -22.52 -8.26 -25.69
CA ALA A 22 -22.04 -6.91 -25.45
C ALA A 22 -22.20 -6.56 -23.97
N VAL A 23 -21.30 -5.72 -23.47
CA VAL A 23 -21.35 -5.15 -22.12
C VAL A 23 -21.13 -3.65 -22.29
N PHE A 24 -22.06 -2.86 -21.74
CA PHE A 24 -21.98 -1.40 -21.77
C PHE A 24 -21.61 -0.90 -20.38
N ILE A 25 -20.51 -0.15 -20.31
CA ILE A 25 -20.03 0.46 -19.08
C ILE A 25 -20.12 1.97 -19.26
N SER A 26 -20.96 2.60 -18.45
CA SER A 26 -21.01 4.07 -18.35
C SER A 26 -20.02 4.51 -17.27
N GLY A 27 -19.21 5.52 -17.58
CA GLY A 27 -18.18 6.03 -16.68
C GLY A 27 -17.85 7.48 -16.99
N HIS A 28 -16.70 7.93 -16.50
CA HIS A 28 -16.20 9.29 -16.64
C HIS A 28 -14.90 9.31 -17.45
N ASP A 29 -14.49 10.49 -17.90
CA ASP A 29 -13.19 10.79 -18.52
C ASP A 29 -11.99 10.19 -17.78
N THR A 30 -12.01 10.20 -16.44
CA THR A 30 -10.99 9.57 -15.60
C THR A 30 -10.83 8.06 -15.83
N ASN A 31 -11.91 7.36 -16.23
CA ASN A 31 -11.83 5.95 -16.60
C ASN A 31 -11.06 5.75 -17.90
N PHE A 32 -11.23 6.65 -18.88
CA PHE A 32 -10.47 6.64 -20.14
C PHE A 32 -8.98 6.86 -19.86
N LEU A 33 -8.65 7.85 -19.01
CA LEU A 33 -7.27 8.10 -18.56
C LEU A 33 -6.66 6.88 -17.88
N ALA A 34 -7.42 6.22 -17.01
CA ALA A 34 -6.95 5.03 -16.30
C ALA A 34 -6.68 3.86 -17.26
N ILE A 35 -7.59 3.59 -18.20
CA ILE A 35 -7.42 2.55 -19.23
C ILE A 35 -6.25 2.90 -20.14
N GLY A 36 -6.19 4.14 -20.61
CA GLY A 36 -5.13 4.64 -21.48
C GLY A 36 -3.75 4.49 -20.86
N ARG A 37 -3.60 4.87 -19.58
CA ARG A 37 -2.33 4.71 -18.85
C ARG A 37 -1.99 3.25 -18.58
N GLN A 38 -2.97 2.40 -18.28
CA GLN A 38 -2.74 0.98 -18.08
C GLN A 38 -2.26 0.28 -19.37
N LEU A 39 -2.89 0.60 -20.50
CA LEU A 39 -2.56 0.00 -21.80
C LEU A 39 -1.47 0.77 -22.55
N ASN A 40 -0.97 1.88 -21.98
CA ASN A 40 -0.04 2.80 -22.60
C ASN A 40 -0.52 3.34 -23.98
N ILE A 41 -1.81 3.66 -24.09
CA ILE A 41 -2.45 4.19 -25.31
C ILE A 41 -2.45 5.72 -25.24
N THR A 42 -1.57 6.37 -26.00
CA THR A 42 -1.31 7.83 -25.93
C THR A 42 -2.56 8.70 -26.02
N PRO A 43 -3.48 8.51 -26.99
CA PRO A 43 -4.69 9.35 -27.10
C PRO A 43 -5.61 9.28 -25.87
N LEU A 44 -5.56 8.18 -25.13
CA LEU A 44 -6.36 7.98 -23.92
C LEU A 44 -5.60 8.37 -22.65
N ALA A 45 -4.26 8.30 -22.65
CA ALA A 45 -3.45 8.44 -21.44
C ALA A 45 -3.17 9.90 -21.04
N ASN A 46 -3.18 10.80 -22.02
CA ASN A 46 -2.63 12.16 -21.90
C ASN A 46 -3.67 13.28 -22.04
N GLU A 47 -4.84 12.99 -22.59
CA GLU A 47 -5.85 13.99 -22.92
C GLU A 47 -7.18 13.64 -22.26
N MET A 48 -7.92 14.66 -21.83
CA MET A 48 -9.30 14.48 -21.37
C MET A 48 -10.20 14.36 -22.59
N VAL A 49 -11.06 13.35 -22.58
CA VAL A 49 -12.02 13.11 -23.65
C VAL A 49 -13.20 14.08 -23.54
N THR A 50 -13.85 14.36 -24.68
CA THR A 50 -15.06 15.20 -24.66
C THR A 50 -16.27 14.42 -24.15
N TYR A 51 -17.37 15.12 -23.93
CA TYR A 51 -18.61 14.50 -23.50
C TYR A 51 -19.05 13.41 -24.48
N ALA A 52 -19.52 12.28 -23.94
CA ALA A 52 -19.98 11.11 -24.70
C ALA A 52 -18.94 10.48 -25.64
N ALA A 53 -17.65 10.65 -25.31
CA ALA A 53 -16.60 9.82 -25.89
C ALA A 53 -16.86 8.32 -25.65
N LEU A 54 -16.33 7.49 -26.54
CA LEU A 54 -16.57 6.04 -26.56
C LEU A 54 -15.27 5.29 -26.82
N VAL A 55 -14.95 4.32 -25.96
CA VAL A 55 -13.95 3.27 -26.25
C VAL A 55 -14.70 1.96 -26.46
N VAL A 56 -14.45 1.32 -27.58
CA VAL A 56 -14.97 -0.01 -27.91
C VAL A 56 -13.83 -1.00 -27.86
N VAL A 57 -14.01 -2.08 -27.10
CA VAL A 57 -13.09 -3.22 -27.09
C VAL A 57 -13.83 -4.42 -27.67
N GLU A 58 -13.38 -4.88 -28.82
CA GLU A 58 -13.96 -6.00 -29.56
C GLU A 58 -13.10 -7.26 -29.37
N LEU A 59 -13.76 -8.39 -29.12
CA LEU A 59 -13.11 -9.69 -29.04
C LEU A 59 -13.51 -10.52 -30.27
N HIS A 60 -12.54 -10.81 -31.13
CA HIS A 60 -12.71 -11.58 -32.35
C HIS A 60 -12.21 -13.02 -32.16
N LEU A 61 -12.93 -13.98 -32.74
CA LEU A 61 -12.46 -15.36 -32.88
C LEU A 61 -12.12 -15.61 -34.35
N ILE A 62 -10.83 -15.64 -34.67
CA ILE A 62 -10.31 -15.82 -36.03
C ILE A 62 -9.52 -17.12 -36.07
N ASN A 63 -9.95 -18.09 -36.87
CA ASN A 63 -9.32 -19.41 -36.98
C ASN A 63 -9.08 -20.11 -35.63
N GLY A 64 -10.07 -20.07 -34.73
CA GLY A 64 -9.99 -20.67 -33.40
C GLY A 64 -9.14 -19.90 -32.39
N THR A 65 -8.63 -18.73 -32.77
CA THR A 65 -7.73 -17.90 -31.95
C THR A 65 -8.40 -16.57 -31.60
N HIS A 66 -8.21 -16.11 -30.36
CA HIS A 66 -8.84 -14.87 -29.88
C HIS A 66 -7.95 -13.65 -30.11
N PHE A 67 -8.55 -12.59 -30.64
CA PHE A 67 -7.92 -11.30 -30.89
C PHE A 67 -8.75 -10.17 -30.30
N VAL A 68 -8.09 -9.12 -29.83
CA VAL A 68 -8.67 -7.94 -29.20
C VAL A 68 -8.40 -6.73 -30.08
N GLU A 69 -9.46 -6.07 -30.52
CA GLU A 69 -9.37 -4.80 -31.24
C GLU A 69 -9.91 -3.68 -30.36
N ILE A 70 -9.22 -2.54 -30.33
CA ILE A 70 -9.67 -1.36 -29.59
C ILE A 70 -9.93 -0.22 -30.58
N ARG A 71 -11.12 0.37 -30.47
CA ARG A 71 -11.53 1.54 -31.24
C ARG A 71 -11.94 2.68 -30.31
N PHE A 72 -11.80 3.91 -30.77
CA PHE A 72 -12.08 5.10 -29.97
C PHE A 72 -12.78 6.18 -30.80
N SER A 73 -13.75 6.84 -30.18
CA SER A 73 -14.34 8.06 -30.69
C SER A 73 -14.26 9.11 -29.59
N PRO A 74 -13.55 10.24 -29.82
CA PRO A 74 -13.32 11.26 -28.79
C PRO A 74 -14.56 12.12 -28.52
N SER A 75 -15.54 12.13 -29.43
CA SER A 75 -16.75 12.94 -29.39
C SER A 75 -17.89 12.23 -30.13
N LEU A 76 -19.14 12.65 -29.92
CA LEU A 76 -20.28 12.19 -30.73
C LEU A 76 -20.31 12.78 -32.15
N ASP A 77 -19.69 13.95 -32.32
CA ASP A 77 -19.84 14.76 -33.53
C ASP A 77 -19.08 14.18 -34.72
N ASP A 78 -17.94 13.56 -34.47
CA ASP A 78 -17.09 13.00 -35.53
C ASP A 78 -17.65 11.69 -36.09
N GLY A 79 -18.45 10.96 -35.31
CA GLY A 79 -19.08 9.67 -35.68
C GLY A 79 -18.10 8.55 -36.07
N GLN A 80 -16.81 8.84 -36.18
CA GLN A 80 -15.78 7.96 -36.68
C GLN A 80 -15.06 7.28 -35.52
N LEU A 81 -15.02 5.96 -35.58
CA LEU A 81 -14.22 5.13 -34.69
C LEU A 81 -12.80 5.03 -35.28
N THR A 82 -11.82 5.54 -34.55
CA THR A 82 -10.40 5.41 -34.87
C THR A 82 -9.82 4.17 -34.20
N LEU A 83 -8.92 3.49 -34.91
CA LEU A 83 -8.23 2.33 -34.38
C LEU A 83 -7.20 2.78 -33.33
N LEU A 84 -7.18 2.15 -32.16
CA LEU A 84 -6.16 2.39 -31.14
C LEU A 84 -5.12 1.27 -31.14
N GLU A 85 -3.86 1.64 -31.13
CA GLU A 85 -2.75 0.70 -31.06
C GLU A 85 -2.25 0.56 -29.61
N ILE A 86 -2.02 -0.69 -29.19
CA ILE A 86 -1.37 -0.99 -27.92
C ILE A 86 0.12 -1.17 -28.22
N PRO A 87 1.03 -0.41 -27.59
CA PRO A 87 2.46 -0.56 -27.83
C PRO A 87 2.93 -2.01 -27.58
N GLY A 88 3.62 -2.57 -28.56
CA GLY A 88 4.08 -3.97 -28.50
C GLY A 88 3.01 -5.01 -28.82
N CYS A 89 1.82 -4.61 -29.26
CA CYS A 89 0.82 -5.50 -29.82
C CYS A 89 0.28 -4.99 -31.16
N ALA A 90 0.29 -5.84 -32.20
CA ALA A 90 -0.38 -5.54 -33.46
C ALA A 90 -1.89 -5.35 -33.23
N ASN A 91 -2.57 -4.61 -34.11
CA ASN A 91 -4.03 -4.52 -34.09
C ASN A 91 -4.61 -5.26 -35.31
N PRO A 92 -5.49 -6.27 -35.14
CA PRO A 92 -6.04 -6.76 -33.87
C PRO A 92 -5.01 -7.56 -33.04
N CYS A 93 -5.06 -7.37 -31.71
CA CYS A 93 -4.05 -7.86 -30.76
C CYS A 93 -4.34 -9.29 -30.32
N HIS A 94 -3.40 -10.20 -30.49
CA HIS A 94 -3.57 -11.56 -30.02
C HIS A 94 -3.79 -11.58 -28.50
N LEU A 95 -4.85 -12.23 -28.01
CA LEU A 95 -5.23 -12.17 -26.58
C LEU A 95 -4.09 -12.59 -25.65
N LYS A 96 -3.35 -13.65 -26.03
CA LYS A 96 -2.17 -14.10 -25.30
C LYS A 96 -1.05 -13.05 -25.20
N THR A 97 -0.87 -12.24 -26.24
CA THR A 97 0.12 -11.16 -26.24
C THR A 97 -0.32 -10.05 -25.29
N LEU A 98 -1.60 -9.69 -25.31
CA LEU A 98 -2.17 -8.73 -24.35
C LEU A 98 -2.02 -9.21 -22.90
N GLN A 99 -2.30 -10.49 -22.64
CA GLN A 99 -2.08 -11.11 -21.33
C GLN A 99 -0.63 -10.99 -20.87
N ASN A 100 0.33 -11.25 -21.76
CA ASN A 100 1.76 -11.14 -21.44
C ASN A 100 2.18 -9.69 -21.15
N ILE A 101 1.71 -8.72 -21.93
CA ILE A 101 1.97 -7.29 -21.72
C ILE A 101 1.49 -6.87 -20.33
N LEU A 102 0.32 -7.35 -19.91
CA LEU A 102 -0.30 -6.96 -18.65
C LEU A 102 0.13 -7.79 -17.45
N MET A 103 0.84 -8.91 -17.65
CA MET A 103 1.15 -9.89 -16.60
C MET A 103 1.82 -9.27 -15.37
N GLY A 104 2.76 -8.34 -15.56
CA GLY A 104 3.47 -7.66 -14.45
C GLY A 104 2.70 -6.51 -13.80
N GLN A 105 1.56 -6.10 -14.37
CA GLN A 105 0.75 -4.97 -13.91
C GLN A 105 -0.57 -5.40 -13.28
N ARG A 106 -0.97 -6.66 -13.49
CA ARG A 106 -2.18 -7.23 -12.89
C ARG A 106 -2.00 -7.36 -11.38
N LEU A 107 -2.90 -6.72 -10.65
CA LEU A 107 -3.03 -6.88 -9.21
C LEU A 107 -4.26 -7.73 -8.96
N ASN A 108 -4.13 -8.73 -8.09
CA ASN A 108 -5.31 -9.42 -7.58
C ASN A 108 -6.17 -8.43 -6.76
N ARG A 109 -7.40 -8.85 -6.44
CA ARG A 109 -8.35 -7.99 -5.73
C ARG A 109 -7.79 -7.43 -4.42
N ILE A 110 -7.12 -8.27 -3.62
CA ILE A 110 -6.59 -7.90 -2.31
C ILE A 110 -5.49 -6.85 -2.47
N ASP A 111 -4.52 -7.10 -3.36
CA ASP A 111 -3.42 -6.17 -3.62
C ASP A 111 -3.89 -4.85 -4.21
N TRP A 112 -4.96 -4.90 -5.02
CA TRP A 112 -5.61 -3.70 -5.54
C TRP A 112 -6.27 -2.87 -4.43
N GLU A 113 -7.08 -3.48 -3.58
CA GLU A 113 -7.73 -2.83 -2.44
C GLU A 113 -6.69 -2.22 -1.49
N LEU A 114 -5.63 -2.97 -1.19
CA LEU A 114 -4.48 -2.52 -0.39
C LEU A 114 -3.80 -1.31 -1.03
N LYS A 115 -3.48 -1.37 -2.32
CA LYS A 115 -2.89 -0.24 -3.05
C LYS A 115 -3.81 0.99 -3.07
N CYS A 116 -5.11 0.80 -3.26
CA CYS A 116 -6.10 1.89 -3.30
C CYS A 116 -6.37 2.53 -1.94
N THR A 117 -6.23 1.77 -0.85
CA THR A 117 -6.31 2.30 0.53
C THR A 117 -5.01 2.99 0.96
N GLY A 118 -3.98 3.00 0.12
CA GLY A 118 -2.65 3.55 0.43
C GLY A 118 -1.79 2.60 1.26
N VAL A 119 -2.31 1.41 1.61
CA VAL A 119 -1.61 0.35 2.32
C VAL A 119 -1.07 -0.64 1.28
N GLY A 120 -0.22 -0.18 0.36
CA GLY A 120 0.43 -1.08 -0.62
C GLY A 120 1.28 -2.18 0.06
N PRO A 121 1.94 -3.08 -0.69
CA PRO A 121 2.78 -4.13 -0.13
C PRO A 121 3.97 -3.52 0.63
N GLN A 122 3.71 -3.17 1.89
CA GLN A 122 4.59 -2.51 2.84
C GLN A 122 5.26 -3.54 3.74
N ALA A 123 5.34 -4.81 3.31
CA ALA A 123 5.90 -5.90 4.13
C ALA A 123 7.25 -5.49 4.73
N ALA A 124 8.14 -4.87 3.93
CA ALA A 124 9.45 -4.43 4.40
C ALA A 124 9.41 -3.26 5.39
N THR A 125 8.50 -2.29 5.25
CA THR A 125 8.44 -1.12 6.15
C THR A 125 7.75 -1.45 7.47
N PHE A 126 6.72 -2.32 7.44
CA PHE A 126 6.08 -2.81 8.65
C PHE A 126 7.00 -3.68 9.50
N ASP A 127 7.86 -4.50 8.89
CA ASP A 127 8.81 -5.33 9.64
C ASP A 127 9.85 -4.48 10.40
N ILE A 128 10.41 -3.46 9.74
CA ILE A 128 11.38 -2.54 10.37
C ILE A 128 10.70 -1.72 11.47
N LEU A 129 9.52 -1.18 11.20
CA LEU A 129 8.78 -0.37 12.17
C LEU A 129 8.39 -1.22 13.40
N THR A 130 7.87 -2.42 13.17
CA THR A 130 7.47 -3.35 14.25
C THR A 130 8.69 -3.80 15.06
N GLY A 131 9.79 -4.14 14.39
CA GLY A 131 11.05 -4.49 15.07
C GLY A 131 11.59 -3.35 15.93
N SER A 132 11.56 -2.12 15.42
CA SER A 132 12.00 -0.93 16.17
C SER A 132 11.12 -0.66 17.39
N MET A 133 9.80 -0.84 17.28
CA MET A 133 8.85 -0.66 18.38
C MET A 133 9.06 -1.72 19.47
N ILE A 134 9.27 -2.98 19.09
CA ILE A 134 9.56 -4.07 20.04
C ILE A 134 10.87 -3.78 20.79
N LEU A 135 11.92 -3.33 20.09
CA LEU A 135 13.20 -2.98 20.71
C LEU A 135 13.06 -1.84 21.73
N LEU A 136 12.33 -0.78 21.38
CA LEU A 136 12.08 0.35 22.27
C LEU A 136 11.30 -0.06 23.52
N ILE A 137 10.30 -0.93 23.38
CA ILE A 137 9.54 -1.47 24.51
C ILE A 137 10.45 -2.30 25.42
N ALA A 138 11.33 -3.13 24.87
CA ALA A 138 12.28 -3.92 25.66
C ALA A 138 13.24 -3.02 26.48
N ILE A 139 13.79 -1.98 25.86
CA ILE A 139 14.65 -1.00 26.55
C ILE A 139 13.89 -0.28 27.67
N LEU A 140 12.64 0.12 27.40
CA LEU A 140 11.80 0.78 28.40
C LEU A 140 11.54 -0.12 29.63
N ILE A 141 11.22 -1.40 29.40
CA ILE A 141 11.00 -2.37 30.48
C ILE A 141 12.28 -2.53 31.33
N ILE A 142 13.44 -2.69 30.68
CA ILE A 142 14.72 -2.81 31.38
C ILE A 142 15.00 -1.55 32.22
N ALA A 143 14.79 -0.36 31.66
CA ALA A 143 14.97 0.89 32.37
C ALA A 143 14.05 1.01 33.60
N ILE A 144 12.78 0.61 33.48
CA ILE A 144 11.82 0.59 34.59
C ILE A 144 12.28 -0.36 35.69
N VAL A 145 12.77 -1.56 35.34
CA VAL A 145 13.28 -2.54 36.31
C VAL A 145 14.50 -1.99 37.04
N VAL A 146 15.48 -1.43 36.31
CA VAL A 146 16.69 -0.84 36.90
C VAL A 146 16.34 0.32 37.82
N LEU A 147 15.47 1.24 37.39
CA LEU A 147 15.01 2.37 38.20
C LEU A 147 14.29 1.89 39.47
N SER A 148 13.47 0.84 39.36
CA SER A 148 12.78 0.24 40.50
C SER A 148 13.77 -0.37 41.50
N CYS A 149 14.77 -1.12 41.02
CA CYS A 149 15.83 -1.68 41.87
C CYS A 149 16.65 -0.59 42.58
N VAL A 150 17.04 0.47 41.86
CA VAL A 150 17.77 1.60 42.43
C VAL A 150 16.92 2.35 43.45
N ALA A 151 15.63 2.60 43.15
CA ALA A 151 14.72 3.26 44.09
C ALA A 151 14.50 2.45 45.37
N LEU A 152 14.37 1.12 45.26
CA LEU A 152 14.26 0.22 46.41
C LEU A 152 15.55 0.20 47.24
N SER A 153 16.72 0.09 46.59
CA SER A 153 18.03 0.15 47.25
C SER A 153 18.23 1.48 47.98
N TYR A 154 17.91 2.59 47.32
CA TYR A 154 18.00 3.94 47.88
C TYR A 154 17.05 4.13 49.07
N ARG A 155 15.81 3.62 48.97
CA ARG A 155 14.86 3.61 50.09
C ARG A 155 15.40 2.83 51.29
N LYS A 156 16.02 1.67 51.06
CA LYS A 156 16.63 0.87 52.11
C LYS A 156 17.78 1.63 52.79
N GLN A 157 18.68 2.25 52.02
CA GLN A 157 19.76 3.07 52.56
C GLN A 157 19.22 4.26 53.38
N LEU A 158 18.20 4.95 52.89
CA LEU A 158 17.54 6.04 53.63
C LEU A 158 16.95 5.57 54.96
N GLN A 159 16.35 4.38 54.99
CA GLN A 159 15.85 3.79 56.25
C GLN A 159 16.99 3.49 57.22
N GLU A 160 18.11 2.94 56.74
CA GLU A 160 19.31 2.71 57.57
C GLU A 160 19.89 4.01 58.16
N PHE A 161 19.83 5.15 57.44
CA PHE A 161 20.25 6.46 57.97
C PHE A 161 19.22 7.12 58.90
N LYS A 162 17.94 6.76 58.76
CA LYS A 162 16.86 7.30 59.59
C LYS A 162 16.75 6.58 60.94
N ASP A 163 17.36 5.41 61.08
CA ASP A 163 17.34 4.61 62.31
C ASP A 163 18.08 5.33 63.45
N PRO A 164 17.37 5.86 64.47
CA PRO A 164 17.95 6.76 65.48
C PRO A 164 18.96 6.06 66.40
N GLU A 165 18.91 4.73 66.51
CA GLU A 165 19.86 3.97 67.35
C GLU A 165 21.26 3.91 66.74
N ARG A 166 21.40 3.91 65.41
CA ARG A 166 22.72 3.92 64.75
C ARG A 166 23.41 5.28 64.81
N ARG A 167 22.63 6.36 65.01
CA ARG A 167 23.15 7.72 65.19
C ARG A 167 23.93 7.89 66.51
N ARG A 168 23.72 7.00 67.50
CA ARG A 168 24.49 6.96 68.75
C ARG A 168 25.87 6.31 68.62
N LEU A 169 26.18 5.68 67.48
CA LEU A 169 27.46 4.98 67.24
C LEU A 169 28.43 5.79 66.36
N LEU A 170 28.03 6.98 65.90
CA LEU A 170 28.98 7.92 65.32
C LEU A 170 29.80 8.52 66.48
N PRO A 171 31.13 8.34 66.52
CA PRO A 171 31.94 9.03 67.51
C PRO A 171 31.77 10.54 67.32
N ASP A 172 31.48 11.25 68.40
CA ASP A 172 31.52 12.70 68.43
C ASP A 172 32.88 13.14 67.86
N TYR A 173 32.84 13.92 66.79
CA TYR A 173 34.03 14.55 66.25
C TYR A 173 34.52 15.55 67.31
N PRO A 174 35.73 15.41 67.89
CA PRO A 174 36.23 16.36 68.87
C PRO A 174 36.66 17.61 68.11
N GLY A 175 35.72 18.52 67.91
CA GLY A 175 35.91 19.69 67.06
C GLY A 175 34.92 20.80 67.39
N SER A 176 34.65 21.04 68.68
CA SER A 176 34.19 22.35 69.13
C SER A 176 35.15 22.86 70.20
N VAL A 177 36.04 23.73 69.74
CA VAL A 177 36.86 24.61 70.57
C VAL A 177 35.90 25.52 71.33
N ASP A 178 35.62 25.18 72.59
CA ASP A 178 35.06 26.13 73.55
C ASP A 178 36.21 27.00 74.07
N ASN A 179 36.38 28.16 73.41
CA ASN A 179 37.05 29.29 74.02
C ASN A 179 36.14 29.85 75.12
N ALA A 180 36.40 29.45 76.37
CA ALA A 180 35.83 30.07 77.56
C ALA A 180 36.96 30.58 78.46
N TYR A 181 37.11 31.92 78.46
CA TYR A 181 37.58 32.80 79.54
C TYR A 181 38.61 32.26 80.56
N THR A 182 39.86 32.73 80.53
CA THR A 182 40.44 33.77 81.43
C THR A 182 41.91 34.01 81.10
#